data_AF-A0A4Y2M546-F1
#
_entry.id   AF-A0A4Y2M546-F1
#
_cell.length_a   1.000
_cell.length_b   1.000
_cell.length_c   1.000
_cell.angle_alpha   90.00
_cell.angle_beta   90.00
_cell.angle_gamma   90.00
#
_symmetry.space_group_name_H-M   'P 1'
#
loop_
_entity.id
_entity.type
_entity.pdbx_description
1 polymer ?
#
loop_
_entity_poly.entity_id
_entity_poly.type
_entity_poly.pdbx_seq_one_letter_code
_entity_poly.pdbx_strand_id
1 'polypeptide(L)'
;MKDGFAERFEKFKTNKSTFAFIVNPLNTNTNEINIELFGSDAGSLQMQLLDLKTKDLWSGKFIELKSKLEELEVQKCMHIAQHKWTALKEIPQVEALIFGAWNSLPECYNEEKKLAYGLLTIFGSTYSCKHAFSCMNIIKSKV
;
A
#
# COMPACT_ATOMS: atom_id res chain seq x y z
N MET A 1 1.67 12.23 -23.58
CA MET A 1 0.83 11.26 -22.83
C MET A 1 1.65 10.08 -22.32
N LYS A 2 2.50 9.47 -23.15
CA LYS A 2 3.35 8.32 -22.79
C LYS A 2 4.48 8.66 -21.78
N ASP A 3 5.15 9.79 -21.98
CA ASP A 3 6.29 10.18 -21.12
C ASP A 3 5.84 10.60 -19.72
N GLY A 4 4.68 11.25 -19.62
CA GLY A 4 4.07 11.62 -18.34
C GLY A 4 3.62 10.41 -17.51
N PHE A 5 3.20 9.30 -18.15
CA PHE A 5 2.88 8.07 -17.42
C PHE A 5 4.14 7.40 -16.89
N ALA A 6 5.17 7.23 -17.72
CA ALA A 6 6.43 6.62 -17.31
C ALA A 6 7.09 7.41 -16.17
N GLU A 7 7.13 8.74 -16.26
CA GLU A 7 7.68 9.60 -15.21
C GLU A 7 6.88 9.49 -13.89
N ARG A 8 5.54 9.53 -13.96
CA ARG A 8 4.67 9.34 -12.77
C ARG A 8 4.83 7.95 -12.17
N PHE A 9 5.04 6.93 -13.00
CA PHE A 9 5.24 5.56 -12.59
C PHE A 9 6.60 5.32 -11.93
N GLU A 10 7.68 5.90 -12.48
CA GLU A 10 9.00 5.89 -11.82
C GLU A 10 8.96 6.65 -10.50
N LYS A 11 8.37 7.86 -10.47
CA LYS A 11 8.15 8.63 -9.23
C LYS A 11 7.36 7.84 -8.19
N PHE A 12 6.34 7.09 -8.61
CA PHE A 12 5.57 6.20 -7.75
C PHE A 12 6.41 5.03 -7.20
N LYS A 13 7.22 4.37 -8.04
CA LYS A 13 8.14 3.31 -7.59
C LYS A 13 9.15 3.82 -6.57
N THR A 14 9.53 5.09 -6.64
CA THR A 14 10.42 5.75 -5.66
C THR A 14 9.70 6.32 -4.45
N ASN A 15 8.36 6.27 -4.40
CA ASN A 15 7.56 6.92 -3.37
C ASN A 15 7.46 6.05 -2.11
N LYS A 16 8.61 5.88 -1.45
CA LYS A 16 8.78 5.10 -0.22
C LYS A 16 7.86 5.59 0.90
N SER A 17 7.61 6.90 0.97
CA SER A 17 6.71 7.53 1.93
C SER A 17 5.24 7.19 1.68
N THR A 18 4.82 7.08 0.42
CA THR A 18 3.48 6.62 0.05
C THR A 18 3.19 5.20 0.52
N PHE A 19 4.14 4.27 0.33
CA PHE A 19 3.98 2.91 0.86
C PHE A 19 4.05 2.90 2.39
N ALA A 20 4.96 3.69 2.97
CA ALA A 20 5.08 3.84 4.43
C ALA A 20 3.78 4.30 5.08
N PHE A 21 3.01 5.19 4.42
CA PHE A 21 1.71 5.63 4.93
C PHE A 21 0.74 4.48 5.15
N ILE A 22 0.63 3.60 4.16
CA ILE A 22 -0.37 2.53 4.15
C ILE A 22 -0.04 1.46 5.20
N VAL A 23 1.25 1.20 5.44
CA VAL A 23 1.71 0.16 6.37
C VAL A 23 2.04 0.69 7.76
N ASN A 24 2.33 1.99 7.88
CA ASN A 24 2.76 2.65 9.11
C ASN A 24 2.31 4.12 9.13
N PRO A 25 0.99 4.39 9.18
CA PRO A 25 0.46 5.75 9.11
C PRO A 25 0.90 6.61 10.31
N LEU A 26 1.16 5.98 11.46
CA LEU A 26 1.55 6.67 12.71
C LEU A 26 2.89 7.42 12.59
N ASN A 27 3.80 6.93 11.76
CA ASN A 27 5.16 7.48 11.64
C ASN A 27 5.42 8.15 10.29
N THR A 28 4.41 8.26 9.43
CA THR A 28 4.62 8.77 8.07
C THR A 28 4.49 10.28 8.01
N ASN A 29 5.41 10.92 7.29
CA ASN A 29 5.33 12.32 6.95
C ASN A 29 4.35 12.51 5.78
N THR A 30 3.15 13.03 6.06
CA THR A 30 2.11 13.26 5.05
C THR A 30 2.44 14.38 4.08
N ASN A 31 3.41 15.24 4.39
CA ASN A 31 3.82 16.33 3.50
C ASN A 31 4.49 15.81 2.20
N GLU A 32 4.93 14.56 2.21
CA GLU A 32 5.54 13.90 1.05
C GLU A 32 4.52 13.15 0.18
N ILE A 33 3.25 13.11 0.60
CA ILE A 33 2.17 12.43 -0.10
C ILE A 33 1.37 13.46 -0.89
N ASN A 34 1.13 13.19 -2.18
CA ASN A 34 0.24 14.02 -2.98
C ASN A 34 -1.22 13.69 -2.65
N ILE A 35 -1.71 14.30 -1.56
CA ILE A 35 -3.07 14.09 -1.01
C ILE A 35 -4.18 14.65 -1.92
N GLU A 36 -3.89 15.71 -2.68
CA GLU A 36 -4.83 16.32 -3.63
C GLU A 36 -5.21 15.35 -4.76
N LEU A 37 -4.27 14.51 -5.19
CA LEU A 37 -4.51 13.48 -6.20
C LEU A 37 -5.65 12.53 -5.81
N PHE A 38 -5.89 12.35 -4.50
CA PHE A 38 -6.90 11.46 -3.95
C PHE A 38 -8.15 12.19 -3.49
N GLY A 39 -8.26 13.50 -3.76
CA GLY A 39 -9.38 14.32 -3.33
C GLY A 39 -9.54 14.37 -1.81
N SER A 40 -8.44 14.19 -1.07
CA SER A 40 -8.44 14.23 0.39
C SER A 40 -8.21 15.65 0.89
N ASP A 41 -8.98 16.08 1.89
CA ASP A 41 -8.80 17.39 2.51
C ASP A 41 -7.60 17.38 3.48
N ALA A 42 -6.64 18.27 3.26
CA ALA A 42 -5.38 18.30 4.01
C ALA A 42 -5.59 18.60 5.50
N GLY A 43 -6.49 19.52 5.83
CA GLY A 43 -6.76 19.91 7.22
C GLY A 43 -7.42 18.78 8.00
N SER A 44 -8.46 18.18 7.43
CA SER A 44 -9.16 17.04 8.02
C SER A 44 -8.26 15.81 8.13
N LEU A 45 -7.44 15.53 7.13
CA LEU A 45 -6.47 14.42 7.17
C LEU A 45 -5.46 14.59 8.32
N GLN A 46 -4.93 15.80 8.52
CA GLN A 46 -4.00 16.06 9.62
C GLN A 46 -4.67 15.91 10.99
N MET A 47 -5.92 16.37 11.15
CA MET A 47 -6.67 16.19 12.38
C MET A 47 -6.96 14.72 12.67
N GLN A 48 -7.39 13.95 11.67
CA GLN A 48 -7.64 12.52 11.79
C GLN A 48 -6.36 11.77 12.19
N LEU A 49 -5.21 12.12 11.60
CA LEU A 49 -3.93 11.47 11.93
C LEU A 49 -3.45 11.78 13.34
N LEU A 50 -3.70 12.99 13.83
CA LEU A 50 -3.40 13.36 15.20
C LEU A 50 -4.25 12.53 16.18
N ASP A 51 -5.54 12.41 15.91
CA ASP A 51 -6.48 11.61 16.71
C ASP A 51 -6.17 10.10 16.63
N LEU A 52 -5.78 9.59 15.46
CA LEU A 52 -5.35 8.21 15.27
C LEU A 52 -4.12 7.88 16.11
N LYS A 53 -3.15 8.80 16.20
CA LYS A 53 -1.92 8.63 16.99
C LYS A 53 -2.17 8.62 18.49
N THR A 54 -3.18 9.35 18.98
CA THR A 54 -3.48 9.45 20.41
C THR A 54 -4.45 8.37 20.89
N LYS A 55 -5.16 7.70 19.99
CA LYS A 55 -6.09 6.61 20.32
C LYS A 55 -5.41 5.25 20.32
N ASP A 56 -5.13 4.76 21.52
CA ASP A 56 -4.47 3.46 21.77
C ASP A 56 -5.10 2.27 21.04
N LEU A 57 -6.43 2.25 20.89
CA LEU A 57 -7.12 1.18 20.18
C LEU A 57 -6.71 1.10 18.70
N TRP A 58 -6.71 2.24 18.01
CA TRP A 58 -6.45 2.28 16.57
C TRP A 58 -4.96 2.27 16.27
N SER A 59 -4.17 2.99 17.06
CA SER A 59 -2.70 2.94 16.96
C SER A 59 -2.19 1.52 17.22
N GLY A 60 -2.72 0.83 18.23
CA GLY A 60 -2.43 -0.58 18.51
C GLY A 60 -2.71 -1.51 17.32
N LYS A 61 -3.79 -1.25 16.58
CA LYS A 61 -4.15 -2.04 15.40
C LYS A 61 -3.16 -1.88 14.24
N PHE A 62 -2.65 -0.67 14.03
CA PHE A 62 -1.62 -0.43 13.01
C PHE A 62 -0.24 -0.92 13.44
N ILE A 63 0.06 -0.92 14.75
CA ILE A 63 1.25 -1.59 15.30
C ILE A 63 1.17 -3.10 15.04
N GLU A 64 0.02 -3.74 15.33
CA GLU A 64 -0.20 -5.16 15.07
C GLU A 64 -0.09 -5.49 13.58
N LEU A 65 -0.70 -4.66 12.71
CA LEU A 65 -0.56 -4.81 11.26
C LEU A 65 0.92 -4.81 10.86
N LYS A 66 1.68 -3.81 11.31
CA LYS A 66 3.10 -3.70 10.98
C LYS A 66 3.88 -4.94 11.39
N SER A 67 3.70 -5.43 12.62
CA SER A 67 4.35 -6.65 13.09
C SER A 67 3.98 -7.88 12.26
N LYS A 68 2.70 -8.02 11.87
CA LYS A 68 2.26 -9.11 10.97
C LYS A 68 2.92 -9.03 9.59
N LEU A 69 3.06 -7.83 9.03
CA LEU A 69 3.73 -7.64 7.74
C LEU A 69 5.22 -8.01 7.82
N GLU A 70 5.90 -7.64 8.90
CA GLU A 70 7.29 -8.02 9.16
C GLU A 70 7.43 -9.55 9.31
N GLU A 71 6.54 -10.19 10.07
CA GLU A 71 6.53 -11.65 10.25
C GLU A 71 6.31 -12.39 8.93
N LEU A 72 5.37 -11.93 8.10
CA LEU A 72 5.11 -12.55 6.79
C LEU A 72 6.31 -12.46 5.87
N GLU A 73 7.08 -11.37 5.91
CA GLU A 73 8.27 -11.24 5.09
C GLU A 73 9.36 -12.22 5.54
N VAL A 74 9.52 -12.41 6.86
CA VAL A 74 10.41 -13.44 7.42
C VAL A 74 9.97 -14.84 7.01
N GLN A 75 8.68 -15.15 7.12
CA GLN A 75 8.12 -16.45 6.71
C GLN A 75 8.33 -16.71 5.22
N LYS A 76 8.09 -15.71 4.35
CA LYS A 76 8.39 -15.81 2.90
C LYS A 76 9.85 -16.17 2.66
N CYS A 77 10.77 -15.46 3.31
CA CYS A 77 12.20 -15.72 3.17
C CYS A 77 12.57 -17.13 3.61
N MET A 78 12.03 -17.61 4.74
CA MET A 78 12.24 -18.97 5.22
C MET A 78 11.71 -20.03 4.25
N HIS A 79 10.50 -19.84 3.70
CA HIS A 79 9.91 -20.78 2.76
C HIS A 79 10.66 -20.83 1.43
N ILE A 80 11.16 -19.69 0.94
CA ILE A 80 12.02 -19.63 -0.24
C ILE A 80 13.33 -20.38 0.02
N ALA A 81 13.99 -20.13 1.15
CA ALA A 81 15.24 -20.79 1.52
C ALA A 81 15.07 -22.32 1.70
N GLN A 82 13.87 -22.77 2.10
CA GLN A 82 13.53 -24.18 2.26
C GLN A 82 12.88 -24.79 1.00
N HIS A 83 12.78 -24.05 -0.10
CA HIS A 83 12.09 -24.47 -1.34
C HIS A 83 10.66 -24.98 -1.15
N LYS A 84 9.95 -24.46 -0.13
CA LYS A 84 8.57 -24.82 0.19
C LYS A 84 7.57 -24.00 -0.62
N TRP A 85 7.50 -24.26 -1.93
CA TRP A 85 6.65 -23.50 -2.87
C TRP A 85 5.15 -23.61 -2.60
N THR A 86 4.69 -24.72 -2.03
CA THR A 86 3.29 -24.90 -1.64
C THR A 86 2.92 -24.04 -0.44
N ALA A 87 3.75 -24.04 0.61
CA ALA A 87 3.56 -23.19 1.78
C ALA A 87 3.61 -21.69 1.41
N LEU A 88 4.45 -21.30 0.45
CA LEU A 88 4.50 -19.92 -0.05
C LEU A 88 3.16 -19.43 -0.62
N LYS A 89 2.35 -20.32 -1.21
CA LYS A 89 1.01 -19.99 -1.74
C LYS A 89 -0.04 -19.81 -0.66
N GLU A 90 0.19 -20.37 0.53
CA GLU A 90 -0.72 -20.30 1.67
C GLU A 90 -0.49 -19.03 2.51
N ILE A 91 0.61 -18.31 2.27
CA ILE A 91 0.91 -17.06 2.95
C ILE A 91 -0.18 -16.02 2.64
N PRO A 92 -0.77 -15.37 3.66
CA PRO A 92 -1.73 -14.30 3.49
C PRO A 92 -1.23 -13.19 2.56
N GLN A 93 -2.13 -12.69 1.72
CA GLN A 93 -1.83 -11.54 0.86
C GLN A 93 -1.68 -10.28 1.72
N VAL A 94 -0.59 -9.55 1.51
CA VAL A 94 -0.24 -8.33 2.25
C VAL A 94 -1.31 -7.26 2.06
N GLU A 95 -1.84 -7.15 0.84
CA GLU A 95 -2.88 -6.21 0.47
C GLU A 95 -4.18 -6.46 1.24
N ALA A 96 -4.55 -7.72 1.48
CA ALA A 96 -5.76 -8.08 2.20
C ALA A 96 -5.69 -7.68 3.68
N LEU A 97 -4.52 -7.87 4.31
CA LEU A 97 -4.29 -7.49 5.71
C LEU A 97 -4.33 -5.97 5.89
N ILE A 98 -3.66 -5.25 5.00
CA ILE A 98 -3.65 -3.79 4.97
C ILE A 98 -5.09 -3.29 4.79
N PHE A 99 -5.81 -3.79 3.78
CA PHE A 99 -7.19 -3.39 3.52
C PHE A 99 -8.09 -3.65 4.74
N GLY A 100 -7.96 -4.81 5.39
CA GLY A 100 -8.71 -5.14 6.60
C GLY A 100 -8.46 -4.16 7.76
N ALA A 101 -7.21 -3.75 7.96
CA ALA A 101 -6.86 -2.77 9.00
C ALA A 101 -7.51 -1.41 8.74
N TRP A 102 -7.34 -0.86 7.53
CA TRP A 102 -7.95 0.41 7.13
C TRP A 102 -9.48 0.35 7.14
N ASN A 103 -10.07 -0.75 6.68
CA ASN A 103 -11.53 -0.91 6.64
C ASN A 103 -12.18 -0.93 8.03
N SER A 104 -11.44 -1.41 9.02
CA SER A 104 -11.92 -1.46 10.40
C SER A 104 -11.95 -0.11 11.12
N LEU A 105 -11.32 0.92 10.56
CA LEU A 105 -11.42 2.27 11.12
C LEU A 105 -12.87 2.80 11.00
N PRO A 106 -13.36 3.55 12.01
CA PRO A 106 -14.64 4.23 11.94
C PRO A 106 -14.74 5.22 10.76
N GLU A 107 -15.97 5.60 10.41
CA GLU A 107 -16.22 6.57 9.32
C GLU A 107 -15.68 7.97 9.62
N CYS A 108 -15.41 8.32 10.88
CA CYS A 108 -14.76 9.59 11.23
C CYS A 108 -13.32 9.70 10.73
N TYR A 109 -12.71 8.61 10.23
CA TYR A 109 -11.40 8.57 9.57
C TYR A 109 -11.53 8.50 8.03
N ASN A 110 -12.60 9.08 7.47
CA ASN A 110 -12.90 8.98 6.04
C ASN A 110 -11.78 9.51 5.13
N GLU A 111 -11.05 10.55 5.52
CA GLU A 111 -9.98 11.13 4.69
C GLU A 111 -8.77 10.20 4.66
N GLU A 112 -8.39 9.63 5.80
CA GLU A 112 -7.33 8.62 5.85
C GLU A 112 -7.71 7.37 5.06
N LYS A 113 -8.97 6.91 5.18
CA LYS A 113 -9.48 5.75 4.42
C LYS A 113 -9.51 6.04 2.92
N LYS A 114 -9.95 7.22 2.48
CA LYS A 114 -9.92 7.64 1.07
C LYS A 114 -8.50 7.60 0.52
N LEU A 115 -7.54 8.18 1.25
CA LEU A 115 -6.14 8.18 0.86
C LEU A 115 -5.59 6.75 0.76
N ALA A 116 -5.79 5.93 1.80
CA ALA A 116 -5.32 4.55 1.83
C ALA A 116 -5.91 3.71 0.67
N TYR A 117 -7.22 3.82 0.41
CA TYR A 117 -7.89 3.09 -0.66
C TYR A 117 -7.49 3.58 -2.04
N GLY A 118 -7.34 4.89 -2.21
CA GLY A 118 -6.80 5.47 -3.44
C GLY A 118 -5.42 4.92 -3.76
N LEU A 119 -4.55 4.85 -2.75
CA LEU A 119 -3.22 4.29 -2.89
C LEU A 119 -3.23 2.79 -3.20
N LEU A 120 -4.03 1.99 -2.48
CA LEU A 120 -4.20 0.56 -2.74
C LEU A 120 -4.67 0.27 -4.18
N THR A 121 -5.56 1.10 -4.70
CA THR A 121 -6.07 0.97 -6.08
C THR A 121 -4.98 1.24 -7.12
N ILE A 122 -4.03 2.14 -6.83
CA ILE A 122 -2.85 2.37 -7.70
C ILE A 122 -1.95 1.14 -7.74
N PHE A 123 -1.75 0.44 -6.63
CA PHE A 123 -0.95 -0.79 -6.63
C PHE A 123 -1.58 -1.90 -7.48
N GLY A 124 -2.88 -2.11 -7.34
CA GLY A 124 -3.62 -3.07 -8.16
C GLY A 124 -3.53 -2.75 -9.65
N SER A 125 -3.82 -1.50 -10.04
CA SER A 125 -3.75 -1.07 -11.44
C SER A 125 -2.31 -1.10 -11.99
N THR A 126 -1.30 -0.78 -11.20
CA THR A 126 0.11 -0.88 -11.56
C THR A 126 0.51 -2.32 -11.90
N TYR A 127 0.10 -3.29 -11.08
CA TYR A 127 0.36 -4.70 -11.34
C TYR A 127 -0.30 -5.15 -12.65
N SER A 128 -1.58 -4.82 -12.84
CA SER A 128 -2.32 -5.11 -14.07
C SER A 128 -1.66 -4.47 -15.30
N CYS A 129 -1.21 -3.22 -15.20
CA CYS A 129 -0.49 -2.53 -16.27
C CYS A 129 0.83 -3.23 -16.63
N LYS A 130 1.65 -3.60 -15.64
CA LYS A 130 2.90 -4.35 -15.87
C LYS A 130 2.63 -5.68 -16.57
N HIS A 131 1.60 -6.40 -16.12
CA HIS A 131 1.21 -7.67 -16.73
C HIS A 131 0.78 -7.49 -18.19
N ALA A 132 -0.09 -6.52 -18.47
CA ALA A 132 -0.54 -6.21 -19.83
C ALA A 132 0.63 -5.85 -20.77
N PHE A 133 1.58 -5.03 -20.31
CA PHE A 133 2.77 -4.68 -21.10
C PHE A 133 3.71 -5.87 -21.32
N SER A 134 3.85 -6.76 -20.34
CA SER A 134 4.61 -8.01 -20.51
C SER A 134 3.97 -8.89 -21.59
N CYS A 135 2.65 -9.08 -21.56
CA CYS A 135 1.91 -9.82 -22.60
C CYS A 135 2.11 -9.20 -23.99
N MET A 136 2.06 -7.87 -24.11
CA MET A 136 2.31 -7.17 -25.38
C MET A 136 3.74 -7.37 -25.91
N ASN A 137 4.75 -7.39 -25.04
CA ASN A 137 6.13 -7.64 -25.45
C ASN A 137 6.34 -9.08 -25.94
N ILE A 138 5.64 -10.06 -25.35
CA ILE A 138 5.65 -11.46 -25.82
C ILE A 138 5.03 -11.59 -27.22
N ILE A 139 4.01 -10.78 -27.53
CA ILE A 139 3.38 -10.76 -28.86
C ILE A 139 4.37 -10.15 -29.89
N LYS A 140 5.07 -9.08 -29.53
CA LYS A 140 6.07 -8.44 -30.40
C LYS A 140 7.31 -9.29 -30.67
N SER A 141 7.71 -10.16 -29.74
CA SER A 141 8.89 -11.02 -29.91
C SER A 141 8.63 -12.30 -30.71
N LYS A 142 7.37 -12.54 -31.10
CA LYS A 142 6.94 -13.72 -31.88
C LYS A 142 6.63 -13.39 -33.35
N VAL A 143 6.94 -12.18 -33.80
CA VAL A 143 6.90 -11.72 -35.19
C VAL A 143 8.32 -11.44 -35.63
#